data_AF-A0AAU0L5N2-F1
#
_entry.id   AF-A0AAU0L5N2-F1
#
_cell.length_a   1.000
_cell.length_b   1.000
_cell.length_c   1.000
_cell.angle_alpha   90.00
_cell.angle_beta   90.00
_cell.angle_gamma   90.00
#
_symmetry.space_group_name_H-M   'P 1'
#
loop_
_entity.id
_entity.type
_entity.pdbx_description
1 polymer ?
#
loop_
_entity_poly.entity_id
_entity_poly.type
_entity_poly.pdbx_seq_one_letter_code
_entity_poly.pdbx_strand_id
1 'polypeptide(L)'
;MSSSSDFFAALRHRDFSLLSLNQLCLTLAILIQEVVVAYSLYQITKNPLMLGLIGLVELVPFIVLSLWGGYIADYFNRQTILKLGFALTCPIPACLALLFFLHAQQSIELPLFLLGVYGCILF
;
A
#
# COMPACT_ATOMS: atom_id res chain seq x y z
N MET A 1 -12.79 26.90 35.21
CA MET A 1 -11.92 27.34 34.10
C MET A 1 -11.71 26.12 33.22
N SER A 2 -12.39 26.04 32.08
CA SER A 2 -12.28 24.91 31.15
C SER A 2 -10.87 24.89 30.58
N SER A 3 -10.07 23.89 30.92
CA SER A 3 -8.81 23.62 30.24
C SER A 3 -9.16 23.24 28.80
N SER A 4 -9.10 24.22 27.89
CA SER A 4 -9.15 23.95 26.46
C SER A 4 -7.95 23.05 26.14
N SER A 5 -8.19 21.75 26.04
CA SER A 5 -7.18 20.77 25.67
C SER A 5 -6.67 21.14 24.27
N ASP A 6 -5.43 21.58 24.18
CA ASP A 6 -4.78 21.86 22.90
C ASP A 6 -4.72 20.56 22.09
N PHE A 7 -5.63 20.39 21.13
CA PHE A 7 -5.69 19.21 20.25
C PHE A 7 -4.37 18.98 19.50
N PHE A 8 -3.62 20.05 19.22
CA PHE A 8 -2.33 20.01 18.53
C PHE A 8 -1.13 19.81 19.45
N ALA A 9 -1.32 19.60 20.75
CA ALA A 9 -0.22 19.39 21.70
C ALA A 9 0.66 18.18 21.32
N ALA A 10 0.06 17.12 20.76
CA ALA A 10 0.79 15.93 20.30
C ALA A 10 1.75 16.23 19.13
N LEU A 11 1.39 17.13 18.21
CA LEU A 11 2.19 17.52 17.04
C LEU A 11 3.42 18.37 17.39
N ARG A 12 3.51 18.89 18.61
CA ARG A 12 4.70 19.62 19.08
C ARG A 12 5.87 18.69 19.40
N HIS A 13 5.61 17.40 19.62
CA HIS A 13 6.67 16.41 19.77
C HIS A 13 7.24 16.05 18.39
N ARG A 14 8.53 16.31 18.19
CA ARG A 14 9.24 16.12 16.92
C ARG A 14 9.04 14.71 16.36
N ASP A 15 9.21 13.68 17.18
CA ASP A 15 9.11 12.28 16.75
C ASP A 15 7.68 11.93 16.31
N PHE A 16 6.67 12.42 17.01
CA PHE A 16 5.27 12.21 16.66
C PHE A 16 4.89 12.93 15.35
N SER A 17 5.38 14.15 15.17
CA SER A 17 5.15 14.93 13.95
C SER A 17 5.80 14.28 12.73
N LEU A 18 7.04 13.81 12.86
CA LEU A 18 7.74 13.08 11.79
C LEU A 18 7.05 11.78 11.43
N LEU A 19 6.61 10.99 12.43
CA LEU A 19 5.86 9.76 12.17
C LEU A 19 4.53 10.04 11.47
N SER A 20 3.81 11.08 11.89
CA SER A 20 2.53 11.45 11.29
C SER A 20 2.68 11.93 9.85
N LEU A 21 3.70 12.77 9.59
CA LEU A 21 4.01 13.24 8.23
C LEU A 21 4.43 12.07 7.33
N ASN A 22 5.28 11.17 7.82
CA ASN A 22 5.69 9.98 7.08
C ASN A 22 4.49 9.10 6.75
N GLN A 23 3.60 8.87 7.72
CA GLN A 23 2.39 8.07 7.51
C GLN A 23 1.45 8.73 6.48
N LEU A 24 1.29 10.05 6.54
CA LEU A 24 0.49 10.81 5.57
C LEU A 24 1.08 10.67 4.17
N CYS A 25 2.37 10.92 4.00
CA CYS A 25 3.06 10.78 2.72
C CYS A 25 2.98 9.35 2.18
N LEU A 26 3.17 8.34 3.03
CA LEU A 26 3.07 6.94 2.62
C LEU A 26 1.65 6.61 2.14
N THR A 27 0.63 7.05 2.88
CA THR A 27 -0.77 6.79 2.53
C THR A 27 -1.12 7.44 1.19
N LEU A 28 -0.69 8.68 0.97
CA LEU A 28 -0.89 9.36 -0.32
C LEU A 28 -0.18 8.64 -1.47
N ALA A 29 1.06 8.19 -1.25
CA ALA A 29 1.83 7.47 -2.27
C ALA A 29 1.11 6.18 -2.69
N ILE A 30 0.61 5.40 -1.73
CA ILE A 30 -0.13 4.16 -1.98
C ILE A 30 -1.41 4.46 -2.78
N LEU A 31 -2.22 5.44 -2.36
CA LEU A 31 -3.46 5.78 -3.05
C LEU A 31 -3.23 6.23 -4.49
N ILE A 32 -2.19 7.06 -4.73
CA ILE A 32 -1.84 7.48 -6.09
C ILE A 32 -1.38 6.28 -6.93
N GLN A 33 -0.53 5.44 -6.35
CA GLN A 33 0.01 4.26 -7.02
C GLN A 33 -1.10 3.28 -7.40
N GLU A 34 -2.05 3.01 -6.51
CA GLU A 34 -3.21 2.14 -6.76
C GLU A 34 -4.02 2.62 -7.97
N VAL A 35 -4.36 3.91 -8.00
CA VAL A 35 -5.10 4.52 -9.11
C VAL A 35 -4.32 4.45 -10.42
N VAL A 36 -3.02 4.73 -10.40
CA VAL A 36 -2.17 4.69 -11.60
C VAL A 36 -2.04 3.27 -12.15
N VAL A 37 -1.82 2.27 -11.28
CA VAL A 37 -1.71 0.86 -11.67
C VAL A 37 -3.03 0.37 -12.25
N ALA A 38 -4.15 0.62 -11.56
CA ALA A 38 -5.48 0.24 -12.01
C ALA A 38 -5.80 0.84 -13.39
N TYR A 39 -5.56 2.15 -13.56
CA TYR A 39 -5.81 2.84 -14.83
C TYR A 39 -4.90 2.32 -15.96
N SER A 40 -3.64 2.03 -15.67
CA SER A 40 -2.69 1.50 -16.66
C SER A 40 -3.07 0.11 -17.12
N LEU A 41 -3.46 -0.78 -16.19
CA LEU A 41 -3.98 -2.10 -16.52
C LEU A 41 -5.24 -2.02 -17.38
N TYR A 42 -6.17 -1.13 -17.03
CA TYR A 42 -7.38 -0.91 -17.83
C TYR A 42 -7.05 -0.49 -19.27
N GLN A 43 -6.05 0.36 -19.47
CA GLN A 43 -5.63 0.76 -20.81
C GLN A 43 -5.09 -0.41 -21.64
N ILE A 44 -4.38 -1.35 -21.01
CA ILE A 44 -3.77 -2.50 -21.68
C ILE A 44 -4.84 -3.57 -21.97
N THR A 45 -5.65 -3.94 -20.98
CA THR A 45 -6.63 -5.03 -21.10
C THR A 45 -7.91 -4.60 -21.81
N LYS A 46 -8.26 -3.30 -21.77
CA LYS A 46 -9.52 -2.71 -22.27
C LYS A 46 -10.80 -3.40 -21.76
N ASN A 47 -10.70 -4.16 -20.67
CA ASN A 47 -11.81 -4.93 -20.11
C ASN A 47 -12.14 -4.43 -18.68
N PRO A 48 -13.30 -3.79 -18.46
CA PRO A 48 -13.68 -3.28 -17.15
C PRO A 48 -13.98 -4.38 -16.12
N LEU A 49 -14.37 -5.59 -16.56
CA LEU A 49 -14.62 -6.72 -15.65
C LEU A 49 -13.34 -7.19 -14.97
N MET A 50 -12.22 -7.19 -15.69
CA MET A 50 -10.93 -7.52 -15.08
C MET A 50 -10.56 -6.51 -14.00
N LEU A 51 -10.84 -5.22 -14.21
CA LEU A 51 -10.58 -4.17 -13.22
C LEU A 51 -11.36 -4.40 -11.91
N GLY A 52 -12.63 -4.83 -12.01
CA GLY A 52 -13.45 -5.17 -10.83
C GLY A 52 -12.95 -6.42 -10.10
N LEU A 53 -12.43 -7.41 -10.83
CA LEU A 53 -11.83 -8.60 -10.23
C LEU A 53 -10.53 -8.28 -9.47
N ILE A 54 -9.74 -7.29 -9.90
CA ILE A 54 -8.54 -6.83 -9.18
C ILE A 54 -8.90 -6.39 -7.77
N GLY A 55 -9.90 -5.50 -7.65
CA GLY A 55 -10.34 -5.00 -6.35
C GLY A 55 -10.90 -6.11 -5.44
N LEU A 56 -11.57 -7.12 -6.02
CA LEU A 56 -12.01 -8.29 -5.26
C LEU A 56 -10.84 -9.13 -4.73
N VAL A 57 -9.82 -9.35 -5.58
CA VAL A 57 -8.61 -10.09 -5.20
C VAL A 57 -7.79 -9.35 -4.15
N GLU A 58 -7.84 -8.03 -4.10
CA GLU A 58 -7.19 -7.20 -3.08
C GLU A 58 -7.97 -7.17 -1.76
N LEU A 59 -9.31 -7.12 -1.83
CA LEU A 59 -10.16 -7.04 -0.66
C LEU A 59 -10.13 -8.31 0.19
N VAL A 60 -10.02 -9.49 -0.43
CA VAL A 60 -9.94 -10.78 0.29
C VAL A 60 -8.74 -10.86 1.24
N PRO A 61 -7.48 -10.69 0.80
CA PRO A 61 -6.32 -10.72 1.68
C PRO A 61 -6.36 -9.57 2.68
N PHE A 62 -6.88 -8.39 2.33
CA PHE A 62 -7.05 -7.30 3.29
C PHE A 62 -7.96 -7.71 4.46
N ILE A 63 -9.10 -8.33 4.19
CA ILE A 63 -10.02 -8.81 5.26
C ILE A 63 -9.36 -9.92 6.08
N VAL A 64 -8.70 -10.88 5.42
CA VAL A 64 -8.04 -11.98 6.12
C VAL A 64 -6.91 -11.45 7.00
N LEU A 65 -6.02 -10.62 6.47
CA LEU A 65 -4.87 -10.07 7.19
C LEU A 65 -5.31 -9.10 8.29
N SER A 66 -6.37 -8.31 8.10
CA SER A 66 -6.87 -7.39 9.15
C SER A 66 -7.42 -8.15 10.38
N LEU A 67 -8.09 -9.29 10.18
CA LEU A 67 -8.56 -10.15 11.27
C LEU A 67 -7.40 -10.69 12.11
N TRP A 68 -6.33 -11.17 11.47
CA TRP A 68 -5.15 -11.69 12.17
C TRP A 68 -4.24 -10.57 12.70
N GLY A 69 -4.20 -9.45 11.99
CA GLY A 69 -3.35 -8.30 12.28
C GLY A 69 -3.67 -7.65 13.62
N GLY A 70 -4.95 -7.57 13.99
CA GLY A 70 -5.37 -7.07 15.31
C GLY A 70 -4.81 -7.90 16.46
N TYR A 71 -4.90 -9.23 16.35
CA TYR A 71 -4.34 -10.14 17.35
C TYR A 71 -2.81 -9.99 17.50
N ILE A 72 -2.10 -9.86 16.38
CA ILE A 72 -0.64 -9.64 16.39
C ILE A 72 -0.30 -8.26 16.95
N ALA A 73 -1.10 -7.23 16.65
CA ALA A 73 -0.86 -5.87 17.12
C ALA A 73 -0.92 -5.74 18.65
N ASP A 74 -1.80 -6.50 19.29
CA ASP A 74 -1.96 -6.48 20.74
C ASP A 74 -0.85 -7.25 21.49
N TYR A 75 -0.24 -8.24 20.86
CA TYR A 75 0.78 -9.10 21.49
C TYR A 75 2.22 -8.61 21.29
N PHE A 76 2.49 -7.90 20.19
CA PHE A 76 3.84 -7.47 19.83
C PHE A 76 4.11 -5.99 20.15
N ASN A 77 5.39 -5.64 20.31
CA ASN A 77 5.77 -4.25 20.51
C ASN A 77 5.45 -3.41 19.27
N ARG A 78 4.61 -2.37 19.45
CA ARG A 78 4.22 -1.38 18.44
C ARG A 78 5.39 -0.85 17.59
N GLN A 79 6.57 -0.63 18.17
CA GLN A 79 7.72 -0.14 17.40
C GLN A 79 8.25 -1.18 16.41
N THR A 80 8.23 -2.46 16.78
CA THR A 80 8.66 -3.56 15.91
C THR A 80 7.68 -3.77 14.77
N ILE A 81 6.38 -3.72 15.06
CA ILE A 81 5.31 -3.84 14.05
C ILE A 81 5.44 -2.73 13.01
N LEU A 82 5.61 -1.48 13.44
CA LEU A 82 5.79 -0.35 12.52
C LEU A 82 7.03 -0.52 11.64
N LYS A 83 8.18 -0.88 12.22
CA LYS A 83 9.41 -1.10 11.45
C LYS A 83 9.27 -2.20 10.41
N LEU A 84 8.63 -3.32 10.76
CA LEU A 84 8.36 -4.42 9.84
C LEU A 84 7.40 -4.00 8.73
N GLY A 85 6.32 -3.28 9.07
CA GLY A 85 5.39 -2.74 8.08
C GLY A 85 6.09 -1.85 7.05
N PHE A 86 6.88 -0.87 7.50
CA PHE A 86 7.65 -0.03 6.57
C PHE A 86 8.66 -0.83 5.73
N ALA A 87 9.32 -1.83 6.32
CA ALA A 87 10.28 -2.67 5.60
C ALA A 87 9.62 -3.51 4.50
N LEU A 88 8.38 -3.98 4.73
CA LEU A 88 7.59 -4.75 3.76
C LEU A 88 6.99 -3.85 2.66
N THR A 89 6.52 -2.66 3.01
CA THR A 89 5.87 -1.75 2.04
C THR A 89 6.86 -1.06 1.11
N CYS A 90 8.08 -0.73 1.59
CA CYS A 90 9.10 -0.02 0.80
C CYS A 90 9.51 -0.70 -0.54
N PRO A 91 9.72 -2.04 -0.62
CA PRO A 91 10.12 -2.68 -1.88
C PRO A 91 9.01 -2.79 -2.93
N ILE A 92 7.72 -2.76 -2.54
CA ILE A 92 6.57 -2.94 -3.44
C ILE A 92 6.57 -1.92 -4.60
N PRO A 93 6.66 -0.59 -4.36
CA PRO A 93 6.71 0.39 -5.44
C PRO A 93 7.92 0.25 -6.35
N ALA A 94 9.07 -0.15 -5.81
CA ALA A 94 10.26 -0.40 -6.63
C ALA A 94 10.07 -1.62 -7.55
N CYS A 95 9.44 -2.68 -7.04
CA CYS A 95 9.10 -3.87 -7.81
C CYS A 95 8.10 -3.55 -8.94
N LEU A 96 7.04 -2.82 -8.63
CA LEU A 96 6.05 -2.40 -9.62
C LEU A 96 6.67 -1.49 -10.69
N ALA A 97 7.51 -0.53 -10.32
CA ALA A 97 8.20 0.32 -11.27
C ALA A 97 9.10 -0.49 -12.24
N LEU A 98 9.80 -1.50 -11.71
CA LEU A 98 10.64 -2.40 -12.53
C LEU A 98 9.80 -3.26 -13.48
N LEU A 99 8.67 -3.81 -13.03
CA LEU A 99 7.76 -4.57 -13.89
C LEU A 99 7.21 -3.71 -15.05
N PHE A 100 6.81 -2.47 -14.76
CA PHE A 100 6.35 -1.53 -15.79
C PHE A 100 7.46 -1.17 -16.77
N PHE A 101 8.70 -0.97 -16.29
CA PHE A 101 9.84 -0.68 -17.15
C PHE A 101 10.17 -1.86 -18.10
N LEU A 102 10.16 -3.09 -17.59
CA LEU A 102 10.41 -4.29 -18.41
C LEU A 102 9.29 -4.56 -19.42
N HIS A 103 8.03 -4.26 -19.06
CA HIS A 103 6.91 -4.32 -19.99
C HIS A 103 7.03 -3.28 -21.11
N ALA A 104 7.47 -2.06 -20.79
CA ALA A 104 7.70 -1.01 -21.77
C ALA A 104 8.80 -1.38 -22.79
N GLN A 105 9.80 -2.18 -22.39
CA GLN A 105 10.83 -2.73 -23.28
C GLN A 105 10.38 -3.97 -24.07
N GLN A 106 9.10 -4.36 -24.01
CA GLN A 106 8.55 -5.58 -24.64
C GLN A 106 9.28 -6.87 -24.27
N SER A 107 10.01 -6.88 -23.14
CA SER A 107 10.80 -8.04 -22.71
C SER A 107 9.96 -9.09 -21.98
N ILE A 108 8.73 -8.76 -21.60
CA ILE A 108 7.82 -9.60 -20.81
C ILE A 108 6.48 -9.74 -21.53
N GLU A 109 6.00 -10.99 -21.64
CA GLU A 109 4.65 -11.29 -22.14
C GLU A 109 3.56 -10.82 -21.17
N LEU A 110 2.42 -10.38 -21.71
CA LEU A 110 1.27 -9.89 -20.95
C LEU A 110 0.84 -10.76 -19.74
N PRO A 111 0.75 -12.10 -19.81
CA PRO A 111 0.33 -12.92 -18.66
C PRO A 111 1.31 -12.86 -17.49
N LEU A 112 2.62 -12.81 -17.76
CA LEU A 112 3.64 -12.74 -16.70
C LEU A 112 3.64 -11.36 -16.05
N PHE A 113 3.45 -10.30 -16.84
CA PHE A 113 3.28 -8.94 -16.33
C PHE A 113 2.06 -8.83 -15.40
N LEU A 114 0.90 -9.34 -15.84
CA LEU A 114 -0.32 -9.33 -15.04
C LEU A 114 -0.12 -10.10 -13.73
N LEU A 115 0.44 -11.31 -13.78
CA LEU A 115 0.71 -12.12 -12.60
C LEU A 115 1.66 -11.42 -11.61
N GLY A 116 2.70 -10.74 -12.11
CA GLY A 116 3.60 -9.95 -11.28
C GLY A 116 2.90 -8.80 -10.57
N VAL A 117 2.05 -8.05 -11.29
CA VAL A 117 1.29 -6.95 -10.68
C VAL A 117 0.27 -7.46 -9.67
N TYR A 118 -0.47 -8.51 -9.99
CA TYR A 118 -1.41 -9.13 -9.04
C TYR A 118 -0.70 -9.67 -7.79
N GLY A 119 0.48 -10.26 -7.95
CA GLY A 119 1.30 -10.73 -6.82
C GLY A 119 1.77 -9.58 -5.92
N CYS A 120 2.13 -8.44 -6.50
CA CYS A 120 2.51 -7.23 -5.75
C CYS A 120 1.34 -6.52 -5.09
N ILE A 121 0.11 -6.63 -5.60
CA ILE A 121 -1.09 -6.05 -4.96
C ILE A 121 -1.54 -6.90 -3.77
N LEU A 122 -1.29 -8.22 -3.83
CA LEU A 122 -1.67 -9.15 -2.77
C LEU A 122 -0.80 -9.06 -1.50
N PHE A 123 0.35 -8.37 -1.57
CA PHE A 123 1.36 -8.26 -0.52
C PHE A 123 1.63 -6.80 -0.16
#